data_AF-I3YXG6-F1
#
_entry.id   AF-I3YXG6-F1
#
_cell.length_a   1.000
_cell.length_b   1.000
_cell.length_c   1.000
_cell.angle_alpha   90.00
_cell.angle_beta   90.00
_cell.angle_gamma   90.00
#
_symmetry.space_group_name_H-M   'P 1'
#
loop_
_entity.id
_entity.type
_entity.pdbx_description
1 polymer ?
#
loop_
_entity_poly.entity_id
_entity_poly.type
_entity_poly.pdbx_seq_one_letter_code
_entity_poly.pdbx_strand_id
1 'polypeptide(L)'
;MKKAYFSKVGIPTFFSFLFLFSFTCFGQVGIGNTDPKSALDVNGALSLREGVALNLINNNNIDINLGTPIYSQYRITGPTANFKILTFLTPNGVSAADGQLLTLINTTNFKMTIVHDQGSSPEVQRRIYSPGATDLDLEGRNSTVT
;
A
#
# COMPACT_ATOMS: atom_id res chain seq x y z
N MET A 1 11.58 -38.85 -71.56
CA MET A 1 10.55 -38.05 -70.84
C MET A 1 10.19 -38.83 -69.58
N LYS A 2 10.26 -38.38 -68.32
CA LYS A 2 10.33 -37.07 -67.65
C LYS A 2 10.93 -37.30 -66.24
N LYS A 3 11.71 -36.34 -65.72
CA LYS A 3 12.45 -36.35 -64.43
C LYS A 3 11.52 -36.13 -63.22
N ALA A 4 11.82 -36.86 -62.13
CA ALA A 4 11.91 -36.50 -60.70
C ALA A 4 10.81 -35.68 -59.98
N TYR A 5 10.45 -36.05 -58.73
CA TYR A 5 11.08 -35.62 -57.47
C TYR A 5 10.23 -36.08 -56.26
N PHE A 6 10.89 -36.67 -55.24
CA PHE A 6 10.36 -36.81 -53.89
C PHE A 6 9.97 -35.42 -53.37
N SER A 7 8.72 -35.20 -52.96
CA SER A 7 8.31 -33.92 -52.37
C SER A 7 8.80 -33.82 -50.92
N LYS A 8 9.97 -33.20 -50.74
CA LYS A 8 10.30 -32.54 -49.47
C LYS A 8 9.53 -31.22 -49.41
N VAL A 9 8.38 -31.23 -48.76
CA VAL A 9 7.83 -30.08 -48.03
C VAL A 9 7.61 -30.62 -46.62
N GLY A 10 8.53 -30.48 -45.68
CA GLY A 10 9.09 -29.20 -45.25
C GLY A 10 8.13 -28.54 -44.26
N ILE A 11 7.70 -29.27 -43.22
CA ILE A 11 7.25 -28.64 -41.98
C ILE A 11 8.30 -29.06 -40.94
N PRO A 12 9.19 -28.16 -40.50
CA PRO A 12 10.23 -28.50 -39.57
C PRO A 12 9.61 -28.99 -38.27
N THR A 13 10.20 -30.04 -37.72
CA THR A 13 10.03 -30.56 -36.37
C THR A 13 10.55 -29.58 -35.31
N PHE A 14 10.16 -28.32 -35.39
CA PHE A 14 10.64 -27.26 -34.52
C PHE A 14 9.51 -26.25 -34.30
N PHE A 15 9.21 -25.94 -33.04
CA PHE A 15 8.21 -24.97 -32.58
C PHE A 15 6.73 -25.40 -32.54
N SER A 16 6.44 -26.51 -31.88
CA SER A 16 5.40 -26.45 -30.85
C SER A 16 6.10 -26.51 -29.50
N PHE A 17 6.81 -25.43 -29.16
CA PHE A 17 7.27 -25.23 -27.80
C PHE A 17 6.01 -24.98 -26.99
N LEU A 18 5.55 -26.02 -26.29
CA LEU A 18 4.60 -25.91 -25.19
C LEU A 18 5.20 -24.88 -24.23
N PHE A 19 4.80 -23.62 -24.36
CA PHE A 19 5.25 -22.53 -23.49
C PHE A 19 4.48 -22.63 -22.17
N LEU A 20 4.64 -23.77 -21.49
CA LEU A 20 4.38 -23.89 -20.06
C LEU A 20 5.62 -23.42 -19.33
N PHE A 21 5.94 -22.13 -19.48
CA PHE A 21 6.78 -21.48 -18.49
C PHE A 21 5.89 -21.17 -17.29
N SER A 22 5.76 -22.15 -16.40
CA SER A 22 5.47 -21.84 -15.01
C SER A 22 6.73 -21.16 -14.45
N PHE A 23 6.89 -19.87 -14.71
CA PHE A 23 7.82 -19.07 -13.93
C PHE A 23 7.23 -18.97 -12.52
N THR A 24 7.60 -19.91 -11.63
CA THR A 24 7.72 -19.56 -10.21
C THR A 24 9.01 -18.73 -10.09
N CYS A 25 9.01 -17.54 -10.68
CA CYS A 25 10.09 -16.61 -10.50
C CYS A 25 9.94 -16.06 -9.08
N PHE A 26 10.63 -16.66 -8.11
CA PHE A 26 10.97 -15.98 -6.86
C PHE A 26 12.00 -14.85 -7.09
N GLY A 27 12.06 -14.31 -8.30
CA GLY A 27 13.00 -13.28 -8.70
C GLY A 27 12.50 -11.92 -8.27
N GLN A 28 13.46 -11.10 -7.87
CA GLN A 28 13.23 -9.70 -7.58
C GLN A 28 12.61 -9.00 -8.79
N VAL A 29 11.60 -8.17 -8.57
CA VAL A 29 10.98 -7.34 -9.59
C VAL A 29 11.72 -6.01 -9.62
N GLY A 30 12.58 -5.82 -10.62
CA GLY A 30 13.20 -4.53 -10.92
C GLY A 30 12.37 -3.74 -11.94
N ILE A 31 11.95 -2.52 -11.60
CA ILE A 31 11.32 -1.58 -12.54
C ILE A 31 12.31 -0.46 -12.84
N GLY A 32 12.82 -0.43 -14.07
CA GLY A 32 13.88 0.51 -14.46
C GLY A 32 15.24 0.24 -13.78
N ASN A 33 15.41 -0.93 -13.16
CA ASN A 33 16.64 -1.36 -12.48
C ASN A 33 16.99 -2.80 -12.91
N THR A 34 18.20 -3.00 -13.45
CA THR A 34 18.70 -4.31 -13.91
C THR A 34 19.43 -5.09 -12.81
N ASP A 35 19.70 -4.48 -11.66
CA ASP A 35 20.35 -5.09 -10.50
C ASP A 35 19.57 -4.77 -9.21
N PRO A 36 18.32 -5.28 -9.08
CA PRO A 36 17.45 -5.02 -7.94
C PRO A 36 18.04 -5.55 -6.63
N LYS A 37 17.95 -4.77 -5.54
CA LYS A 37 18.49 -5.15 -4.21
C LYS A 37 17.44 -5.62 -3.20
N SER A 38 16.17 -5.48 -3.54
CA SER A 38 15.01 -5.94 -2.75
C SER A 38 14.06 -6.76 -3.64
N ALA A 39 13.08 -7.44 -3.04
CA ALA A 39 12.09 -8.23 -3.78
C ALA A 39 11.30 -7.39 -4.81
N LEU A 40 11.09 -6.11 -4.52
CA LEU A 40 10.62 -5.09 -5.45
C LEU A 40 11.56 -3.89 -5.34
N ASP A 41 12.14 -3.46 -6.46
CA ASP A 41 13.08 -2.35 -6.56
C ASP A 41 12.67 -1.47 -7.75
N VAL A 42 12.30 -0.22 -7.49
CA VAL A 42 11.79 0.71 -8.49
C VAL A 42 12.74 1.90 -8.58
N ASN A 43 13.46 2.03 -9.69
CA ASN A 43 14.25 3.22 -9.99
C ASN A 43 13.37 4.25 -10.72
N GLY A 44 12.44 4.85 -9.98
CA GLY A 44 11.46 5.79 -10.52
C GLY A 44 10.42 6.24 -9.50
N ALA A 45 9.43 7.00 -9.96
CA ALA A 45 8.34 7.47 -9.11
C ALA A 45 7.31 6.37 -8.84
N LEU A 46 6.78 6.31 -7.61
CA LEU A 46 5.69 5.43 -7.23
C LEU A 46 4.38 6.23 -7.16
N SER A 47 3.39 5.86 -7.97
CA SER A 47 2.05 6.43 -7.90
C SER A 47 1.14 5.50 -7.11
N LEU A 48 0.84 5.88 -5.86
CA LEU A 48 -0.17 5.22 -5.04
C LEU A 48 -1.54 5.88 -5.26
N ARG A 49 -2.62 5.10 -5.17
CA ARG A 49 -3.99 5.63 -5.26
C ARG A 49 -4.43 6.17 -3.91
N GLU A 50 -5.11 7.31 -3.92
CA GLU A 50 -5.69 7.92 -2.73
C GLU A 50 -6.96 7.17 -2.32
N GLY A 51 -7.10 6.94 -1.02
CA GLY A 51 -8.36 6.48 -0.44
C GLY A 51 -9.39 7.60 -0.31
N VAL A 52 -10.55 7.27 0.25
CA VAL A 52 -11.59 8.27 0.52
C VAL A 52 -11.10 9.26 1.58
N ALA A 53 -11.40 10.55 1.42
CA ALA A 53 -11.04 11.54 2.44
C ALA A 53 -11.65 11.19 3.80
N LEU A 54 -10.82 11.17 4.84
CA LEU A 54 -11.21 10.85 6.20
C LEU A 54 -11.82 12.10 6.84
N ASN A 55 -13.14 12.13 6.94
CA ASN A 55 -13.87 13.22 7.60
C ASN A 55 -13.88 13.00 9.12
N LEU A 56 -12.92 13.61 9.80
CA LEU A 56 -12.70 13.47 11.24
C LEU A 56 -13.39 14.57 12.04
N ILE A 57 -13.49 14.36 13.36
CA ILE A 57 -14.02 15.33 14.32
C ILE A 57 -12.91 15.93 15.18
N ASN A 58 -13.24 17.02 15.89
CA ASN A 58 -12.38 17.61 16.91
C ASN A 58 -12.14 16.62 18.06
N ASN A 59 -11.03 16.79 18.78
CA ASN A 59 -10.61 15.88 19.87
C ASN A 59 -10.39 14.45 19.36
N ASN A 60 -10.96 13.43 20.01
CA ASN A 60 -10.59 12.04 19.79
C ASN A 60 -11.33 11.41 18.61
N ASN A 61 -10.57 10.79 17.70
CA ASN A 61 -11.09 9.93 16.64
C ASN A 61 -10.62 8.49 16.90
N ILE A 62 -11.58 7.60 17.08
CA ILE A 62 -11.37 6.16 17.33
C ILE A 62 -11.93 5.36 16.16
N ASP A 63 -11.34 4.19 15.94
CA ASP A 63 -11.73 3.18 14.96
C ASP A 63 -12.01 3.79 13.58
N ILE A 64 -11.05 4.60 13.11
CA ILE A 64 -11.16 5.29 11.83
C ILE A 64 -11.21 4.26 10.71
N ASN A 65 -12.31 4.24 9.95
CA ASN A 65 -12.50 3.34 8.83
C ASN A 65 -11.79 3.84 7.57
N LEU A 66 -10.90 3.02 7.03
CA LEU A 66 -10.14 3.28 5.81
C LEU A 66 -10.86 2.82 4.52
N GLY A 67 -11.99 2.12 4.66
CA GLY A 67 -12.79 1.61 3.56
C GLY A 67 -12.35 0.23 3.06
N THR A 68 -12.94 -0.19 1.94
CA THR A 68 -12.60 -1.46 1.25
C THR A 68 -12.60 -1.19 -0.25
N PRO A 69 -11.46 -1.34 -0.96
CA PRO A 69 -10.14 -1.76 -0.47
C PRO A 69 -9.44 -0.67 0.38
N ILE A 70 -8.43 -1.08 1.16
CA ILE A 70 -7.57 -0.19 1.95
C ILE A 70 -6.40 0.28 1.07
N TYR A 71 -6.27 1.60 0.90
CA TYR A 71 -5.16 2.28 0.21
C TYR A 71 -4.02 2.68 1.16
N SER A 72 -2.92 3.19 0.60
CA SER A 72 -1.74 3.64 1.35
C SER A 72 -1.68 5.13 1.61
N GLN A 73 -2.60 5.94 1.08
CA GLN A 73 -2.63 7.38 1.35
C GLN A 73 -4.05 7.88 1.58
N TYR A 74 -4.23 8.74 2.60
CA TYR A 74 -5.51 9.35 2.93
C TYR A 74 -5.33 10.82 3.33
N ARG A 75 -6.25 11.66 2.85
CA ARG A 75 -6.37 13.04 3.31
C ARG A 75 -7.34 13.11 4.48
N ILE A 76 -7.02 13.93 5.47
CA ILE A 76 -7.87 14.22 6.61
C ILE A 76 -8.53 15.58 6.39
N THR A 77 -9.85 15.60 6.54
CA THR A 77 -10.72 16.78 6.43
C THR A 77 -11.67 16.79 7.62
N GLY A 78 -12.37 17.91 7.88
CA GLY A 78 -13.43 17.96 8.89
C GLY A 78 -13.08 18.75 10.15
N PRO A 79 -11.96 18.46 10.85
CA PRO A 79 -11.61 19.17 12.07
C PRO A 79 -11.57 20.69 11.92
N THR A 80 -12.18 21.38 12.89
CA THR A 80 -12.21 22.84 13.03
C THR A 80 -11.45 23.32 14.28
N ALA A 81 -10.75 22.40 14.94
CA ALA A 81 -9.88 22.61 16.08
C ALA A 81 -8.85 21.46 16.12
N ASN A 82 -7.97 21.46 17.12
CA ASN A 82 -7.01 20.37 17.31
C ASN A 82 -7.74 19.03 17.45
N PHE A 83 -7.17 17.99 16.85
CA PHE A 83 -7.76 16.66 16.79
C PHE A 83 -6.68 15.58 16.97
N LYS A 84 -7.15 14.41 17.36
CA LYS A 84 -6.34 13.27 17.75
C LYS A 84 -6.80 12.03 17.01
N ILE A 85 -5.85 11.21 16.58
CA ILE A 85 -6.05 9.92 15.95
C ILE A 85 -5.58 8.85 16.91
N LEU A 86 -6.51 8.04 17.42
CA LEU A 86 -6.23 7.07 18.47
C LEU A 86 -6.10 5.65 17.90
N THR A 87 -7.01 5.25 17.02
CA THR A 87 -7.06 3.89 16.45
C THR A 87 -7.62 3.86 15.03
N PHE A 88 -7.25 2.83 14.27
CA PHE A 88 -7.83 2.53 12.96
C PHE A 88 -8.71 1.29 13.03
N LEU A 89 -9.84 1.32 12.33
CA LEU A 89 -10.66 0.14 12.18
C LEU A 89 -9.97 -0.81 11.20
N THR A 90 -9.41 -1.89 11.73
CA THR A 90 -9.11 -3.11 10.97
C THR A 90 -10.32 -4.04 11.11
N PRO A 91 -11.14 -4.22 10.06
CA PRO A 91 -12.26 -5.13 10.16
C PRO A 91 -11.76 -6.56 10.46
N ASN A 92 -12.52 -7.31 11.25
CA ASN A 92 -12.14 -8.67 11.60
C ASN A 92 -11.96 -9.53 10.33
N GLY A 93 -10.80 -10.17 10.18
CA GLY A 93 -10.48 -11.01 9.01
C GLY A 93 -9.86 -10.27 7.81
N VAL A 94 -9.79 -8.94 7.85
CA VAL A 94 -8.87 -8.16 7.01
C VAL A 94 -7.74 -7.70 7.91
N SER A 95 -6.69 -8.52 8.01
CA SER A 95 -5.40 -7.98 8.34
C SER A 95 -5.15 -6.86 7.32
N ALA A 96 -4.94 -5.63 7.79
CA ALA A 96 -4.10 -4.73 7.01
C ALA A 96 -2.91 -5.59 6.56
N ALA A 97 -2.65 -5.66 5.26
CA ALA A 97 -1.61 -6.54 4.76
C ALA A 97 -0.36 -6.23 5.58
N ASP A 98 0.19 -7.23 6.27
CA ASP A 98 1.32 -7.00 7.15
C ASP A 98 2.42 -6.25 6.38
N GLY A 99 2.96 -5.18 6.96
CA GLY A 99 3.88 -4.26 6.29
C GLY A 99 3.26 -3.21 5.35
N GLN A 100 1.93 -3.03 5.33
CA GLN A 100 1.31 -1.94 4.57
C GLN A 100 1.68 -0.57 5.14
N LEU A 101 2.17 0.32 4.28
CA LEU A 101 2.39 1.73 4.61
C LEU A 101 1.07 2.51 4.55
N LEU A 102 0.85 3.37 5.55
CA LEU A 102 -0.32 4.25 5.65
C LEU A 102 0.12 5.70 5.85
N THR A 103 0.03 6.49 4.78
CA THR A 103 0.30 7.92 4.81
C THR A 103 -0.97 8.71 5.10
N LEU A 104 -0.93 9.56 6.12
CA LEU A 104 -2.02 10.48 6.49
C LEU A 104 -1.60 11.91 6.20
N ILE A 105 -2.45 12.66 5.51
CA ILE A 105 -2.20 14.06 5.12
C ILE A 105 -3.24 14.94 5.80
N ASN A 106 -2.82 15.72 6.78
CA ASN A 106 -3.69 16.70 7.43
C ASN A 106 -3.95 17.87 6.48
N THR A 107 -5.16 18.01 5.95
CA THR A 107 -5.49 19.15 5.07
C THR A 107 -6.10 20.34 5.83
N THR A 108 -6.30 20.20 7.14
CA THR A 108 -6.84 21.24 8.02
C THR A 108 -5.73 22.16 8.55
N ASN A 109 -6.08 23.30 9.13
CA ASN A 109 -5.10 24.21 9.74
C ASN A 109 -4.74 23.86 11.19
N PHE A 110 -5.26 22.76 11.72
CA PHE A 110 -5.19 22.43 13.14
C PHE A 110 -4.20 21.31 13.41
N LYS A 111 -3.71 21.24 14.65
CA LYS A 111 -2.77 20.20 15.06
C LYS A 111 -3.42 18.82 14.99
N MET A 112 -2.72 17.89 14.36
CA MET A 112 -3.02 16.46 14.36
C MET A 112 -2.10 15.77 15.36
N THR A 113 -2.68 15.11 16.36
CA THR A 113 -1.90 14.26 17.29
C THR A 113 -2.15 12.80 16.97
N ILE A 114 -1.11 12.05 16.62
CA ILE A 114 -1.14 10.59 16.59
C ILE A 114 -0.86 10.10 18.01
N VAL A 115 -1.84 9.42 18.60
CA VAL A 115 -1.78 9.12 20.03
C VAL A 115 -1.23 7.72 20.26
N HIS A 116 -0.20 7.62 21.11
CA HIS A 116 0.43 6.35 21.46
C HIS A 116 -0.48 5.54 22.40
N ASP A 117 -0.71 4.28 22.03
CA ASP A 117 -1.31 3.21 22.86
C ASP A 117 -2.42 3.65 23.83
N GLN A 118 -3.50 4.24 23.30
CA GLN A 118 -4.51 4.90 24.15
C GLN A 118 -5.50 3.99 24.87
N GLY A 119 -5.37 2.66 24.81
CA GLY A 119 -6.28 1.72 25.49
C GLY A 119 -7.77 1.86 25.17
N SER A 120 -8.14 2.72 24.21
CA SER A 120 -9.51 3.21 23.99
C SER A 120 -10.30 2.35 22.99
N SER A 121 -9.63 1.44 22.28
CA SER A 121 -10.27 0.41 21.46
C SER A 121 -10.14 -0.95 22.16
N PRO A 122 -11.22 -1.76 22.21
CA PRO A 122 -11.19 -3.07 22.87
C PRO A 122 -10.23 -4.05 22.17
N GLU A 123 -9.93 -3.84 20.89
CA GLU A 123 -8.96 -4.63 20.13
C GLU A 123 -7.55 -4.01 20.17
N VAL A 124 -6.62 -4.70 20.82
CA VAL A 124 -5.21 -4.27 20.94
C VAL A 124 -4.51 -4.07 19.59
N GLN A 125 -4.97 -4.77 18.55
CA GLN A 125 -4.40 -4.73 17.20
C GLN A 125 -4.68 -3.41 16.46
N ARG A 126 -5.60 -2.58 16.97
CA ARG A 126 -5.97 -1.29 16.35
C ARG A 126 -5.19 -0.10 16.89
N ARG A 127 -4.35 -0.34 17.89
CA ARG A 127 -3.61 0.69 18.61
C ARG A 127 -2.40 1.15 17.81
N ILE A 128 -2.06 2.42 17.97
CA ILE A 128 -0.92 3.04 17.28
C ILE A 128 0.27 3.08 18.23
N TYR A 129 1.42 2.61 17.76
CA TYR A 129 2.66 2.60 18.51
C TYR A 129 3.66 3.57 17.89
N SER A 130 3.77 4.74 18.48
CA SER A 130 4.77 5.74 18.13
C SER A 130 6.15 5.46 18.76
N PRO A 131 7.27 5.86 18.13
CA PRO A 131 8.60 5.77 18.71
C PRO A 131 8.70 6.47 20.07
N GLY A 132 9.49 5.90 20.99
CA GLY A 132 9.69 6.48 22.32
C GLY A 132 8.50 6.39 23.28
N ALA A 133 7.41 5.70 22.88
CA ALA A 133 6.19 5.57 23.66
C ALA A 133 5.50 6.91 23.99
N THR A 134 5.64 7.89 23.10
CA THR A 134 5.04 9.22 23.23
C THR A 134 4.13 9.53 22.06
N ASP A 135 3.16 10.41 22.28
CA ASP A 135 2.33 10.95 21.21
C ASP A 135 3.19 11.69 20.17
N LEU A 136 2.74 11.67 18.91
CA LEU A 136 3.36 12.41 17.82
C LEU A 136 2.45 13.56 17.41
N ASP A 137 2.90 14.78 17.69
CA ASP A 137 2.21 16.02 17.32
C ASP A 137 2.70 16.53 15.95
N LEU A 138 1.74 16.83 15.08
CA LEU A 138 1.96 17.30 13.72
C LEU A 138 1.20 18.60 13.52
N GLU A 139 1.96 19.69 13.35
CA GLU A 139 1.41 21.04 13.35
C GLU A 139 0.94 21.48 11.96
N GLY A 140 -0.28 22.03 11.91
CA GLY A 140 -0.77 22.79 10.78
C GLY A 140 -1.08 22.00 9.50
N ARG A 141 -1.34 22.76 8.44
CA ARG A 141 -1.83 22.23 7.16
C ARG A 141 -0.74 21.57 6.35
N ASN A 142 -1.11 20.47 5.71
CA ASN A 142 -0.28 19.56 4.92
C ASN A 142 0.77 18.79 5.74
N SER A 143 0.65 18.79 7.07
CA SER A 143 1.46 17.91 7.91
C SER A 143 1.16 16.45 7.56
N THR A 144 2.21 15.64 7.42
CA THR A 144 2.09 14.26 6.92
C THR A 144 2.82 13.30 7.85
N VAL A 145 2.27 12.12 8.04
CA VAL A 145 2.91 10.98 8.75
C VAL A 145 2.68 9.70 7.96
N THR A 146 3.63 8.78 8.01
CA THR A 146 3.56 7.44 7.40
C THR A 146 3.92 6.39 8.43
#